data_AF-A0A2E0YV16-F1
#
_entry.id   AF-A0A2E0YV16-F1
#
_cell.length_a   1.000
_cell.length_b   1.000
_cell.length_c   1.000
_cell.angle_alpha   90.00
_cell.angle_beta   90.00
_cell.angle_gamma   90.00
#
_symmetry.space_group_name_H-M   'P 1'
#
loop_
_entity.id
_entity.type
_entity.pdbx_description
1 polymer ?
#
loop_
_entity_poly.entity_id
_entity_poly.type
_entity_poly.pdbx_seq_one_letter_code
_entity_poly.pdbx_strand_id
1 'polypeptide(L)'
;MRGKNILLWALWLLLTLLLAWYLLSRLYGEAGDKTVFLPGATTDGHYQIELACNACHTGPYADRDALQEACEGCHADALKAAKDDHPKAKFSDPRNADRVALLDARYCVTCHVEHRPDITGPMAVSVPADTCFLCHEAIGDERPSHAGMAFDTCTSAGCHNFHDNRALYEDFLVKHMDDAPTLFDQQLLVGNLAQIAEQLPDYPLDAHPVQALDAAGQVYPEHAGDAEIVRQWAGSAHARSGAGCQACHADTAGGDWVDSPDHTACASCHKGEVDGFLQGRHGMRLDTARLGRELSPMDPALARLPMREDAAGRELGCQSCHGAHDYSLAESAVQSCLGCHADEHSLAYRDSAHYRLWQRERAGDAPAGSGVTCASCHMPRIERDYYWGTFVHHEVQHNQSANLQPNEKMIRPVCLQCHGLGFAIDALADEALIRANFNAPPAVHIRSIDLARQRLDADADTPAH
;
A
#
# COMPACT_ATOMS: atom_id res chain seq x y z
N MET A 1 -36.72 33.87 -46.12
CA MET A 1 -35.86 33.65 -44.93
C MET A 1 -36.24 32.41 -44.08
N ARG A 2 -37.11 31.48 -44.52
CA ARG A 2 -37.54 30.31 -43.71
C ARG A 2 -36.69 29.03 -43.87
N GLY A 3 -35.91 28.88 -44.94
CA GLY A 3 -35.13 27.66 -45.21
C GLY A 3 -33.78 27.54 -44.49
N LYS A 4 -33.14 28.67 -44.13
CA LYS A 4 -31.81 28.66 -43.48
C LYS A 4 -31.83 28.12 -42.05
N ASN A 5 -32.96 28.19 -41.35
CA ASN A 5 -33.06 27.76 -39.96
C ASN A 5 -33.37 26.26 -39.82
N ILE A 6 -34.02 25.63 -40.80
CA ILE A 6 -34.38 24.20 -40.74
C ILE A 6 -33.12 23.32 -40.71
N LEU A 7 -32.10 23.65 -41.52
CA LEU A 7 -30.82 22.93 -41.51
C LEU A 7 -30.09 23.08 -40.17
N LEU A 8 -30.14 24.27 -39.56
CA LEU A 8 -29.56 24.50 -38.23
C LEU A 8 -30.31 23.69 -37.16
N TRP A 9 -31.64 23.69 -37.16
CA TRP A 9 -32.43 22.89 -36.21
C TRP A 9 -32.23 21.38 -36.40
N ALA A 10 -32.14 20.90 -37.65
CA ALA A 10 -31.84 19.50 -37.95
C ALA A 10 -30.42 19.12 -37.47
N LEU A 11 -29.43 20.00 -37.68
CA LEU A 11 -28.08 19.80 -37.18
C LEU A 11 -28.03 19.79 -35.64
N TRP A 12 -28.70 20.74 -34.98
CA TRP A 12 -28.80 20.78 -33.52
C TRP A 12 -29.46 19.53 -32.94
N LEU A 13 -30.54 19.05 -33.58
CA LEU A 13 -31.19 17.81 -33.18
C LEU A 13 -30.26 16.62 -33.37
N LEU A 14 -29.59 16.51 -34.52
CA LEU A 14 -28.63 15.44 -34.78
C LEU A 14 -27.49 15.44 -33.76
N LEU A 15 -26.88 16.59 -33.48
CA LEU A 15 -25.81 16.71 -32.49
C LEU A 15 -26.29 16.36 -31.08
N THR A 16 -27.50 16.78 -30.70
CA THR A 16 -28.10 16.42 -29.41
C THR A 16 -28.35 14.92 -29.30
N LEU A 17 -28.86 14.29 -30.37
CA LEU A 17 -29.10 12.84 -30.39
C LEU A 17 -27.79 12.05 -30.37
N LEU A 18 -26.75 12.50 -31.09
CA LEU A 18 -25.43 11.88 -31.06
C LEU A 18 -24.77 12.02 -29.69
N LEU A 19 -24.87 13.19 -29.05
CA LEU A 19 -24.37 13.41 -27.69
C LEU A 19 -25.14 12.55 -26.68
N ALA A 20 -26.47 12.52 -26.76
CA ALA A 20 -27.30 11.69 -25.89
C ALA A 20 -26.98 10.20 -26.07
N TRP A 21 -26.83 9.74 -27.31
CA TRP A 21 -26.42 8.37 -27.61
C TRP A 21 -25.03 8.07 -27.03
N TYR A 22 -24.06 8.96 -27.22
CA TYR A 22 -22.72 8.80 -26.66
C TYR A 22 -22.78 8.69 -25.12
N LEU A 23 -23.42 9.64 -24.43
CA LEU A 23 -23.49 9.63 -22.96
C LEU A 23 -24.27 8.42 -22.43
N LEU A 24 -25.43 8.09 -23.00
CA LEU A 24 -26.22 6.92 -22.58
C LEU A 24 -25.46 5.61 -22.84
N SER A 25 -24.73 5.50 -23.94
CA SER A 25 -23.91 4.32 -24.24
C SER A 25 -22.78 4.14 -23.22
N ARG A 26 -22.16 5.23 -22.75
CA ARG A 26 -21.13 5.18 -21.70
C ARG A 26 -21.73 4.85 -20.33
N LEU A 27 -22.89 5.42 -20.00
CA LEU A 27 -23.52 5.25 -18.69
C LEU A 27 -24.06 3.82 -18.48
N TYR A 28 -24.74 3.28 -19.50
CA TYR A 28 -25.44 1.99 -19.43
C TYR A 28 -24.70 0.82 -20.11
N GLY A 29 -23.62 1.10 -20.87
CA GLY A 29 -22.79 0.04 -21.43
C GLY A 29 -21.99 -0.67 -20.35
N GLU A 30 -22.13 -1.99 -20.22
CA GLU A 30 -21.43 -2.80 -19.20
C GLU A 30 -19.91 -2.67 -19.28
N ALA A 31 -19.36 -2.58 -20.51
CA ALA A 31 -17.94 -2.39 -20.75
C ALA A 31 -17.52 -0.92 -20.99
N GLY A 32 -18.47 0.02 -20.88
CA GLY A 32 -18.22 1.43 -21.19
C GLY A 32 -17.23 2.07 -20.22
N ASP A 33 -16.18 2.70 -20.74
CA ASP A 33 -15.39 3.64 -19.96
C ASP A 33 -16.27 4.86 -19.60
N LYS A 34 -16.50 5.04 -18.29
CA LYS A 34 -17.39 6.03 -17.66
C LYS A 34 -16.64 7.29 -17.22
N THR A 35 -15.35 7.43 -17.53
CA THR A 35 -14.51 8.57 -17.09
C THR A 35 -15.03 9.94 -17.53
N VAL A 36 -15.84 9.99 -18.60
CA VAL A 36 -16.54 11.23 -19.02
C VAL A 36 -17.47 11.81 -17.94
N PHE A 37 -17.86 11.01 -16.95
CA PHE A 37 -18.70 11.42 -15.83
C PHE A 37 -17.91 11.74 -14.55
N LEU A 38 -16.58 11.63 -14.56
CA LEU A 38 -15.76 12.02 -13.41
C LEU A 38 -15.83 13.54 -13.22
N PRO A 39 -16.25 14.04 -12.04
CA PRO A 39 -16.34 15.48 -11.81
C PRO A 39 -14.97 16.14 -11.61
N GLY A 40 -13.93 15.35 -11.35
CA GLY A 40 -12.56 15.79 -11.15
C GLY A 40 -11.59 14.61 -11.13
N ALA A 41 -10.30 14.92 -11.05
CA ALA A 41 -9.27 13.91 -10.88
C ALA A 41 -9.51 13.11 -9.59
N THR A 42 -9.42 11.79 -9.70
CA THR A 42 -9.38 10.86 -8.57
C THR A 42 -8.08 11.02 -7.77
N THR A 43 -8.09 10.60 -6.52
CA THR A 43 -6.87 10.48 -5.72
C THR A 43 -5.93 9.45 -6.36
N ASP A 44 -4.62 9.53 -6.10
CA ASP A 44 -3.65 8.61 -6.70
C ASP A 44 -3.92 7.14 -6.34
N GLY A 45 -4.52 6.89 -5.18
CA GLY A 45 -4.93 5.55 -4.75
C GLY A 45 -6.10 4.99 -5.54
N HIS A 46 -7.05 5.84 -5.96
CA HIS A 46 -8.23 5.42 -6.72
C HIS A 46 -8.05 5.53 -8.24
N TYR A 47 -7.04 6.28 -8.71
CA TYR A 47 -6.75 6.44 -10.13
C TYR A 47 -6.62 5.12 -10.88
N GLN A 48 -5.93 4.13 -10.29
CA GLN A 48 -5.70 2.84 -10.95
C GLN A 48 -6.99 2.06 -11.22
N ILE A 49 -8.08 2.38 -10.54
CA ILE A 49 -9.37 1.67 -10.63
C ILE A 49 -10.52 2.59 -11.06
N GLU A 50 -10.25 3.82 -11.52
CA GLU A 50 -11.31 4.79 -11.86
C GLU A 50 -12.19 4.34 -13.06
N LEU A 51 -11.70 3.39 -13.86
CA LEU A 51 -12.45 2.72 -14.93
C LEU A 51 -13.50 1.72 -14.39
N ALA A 52 -13.41 1.34 -13.12
CA ALA A 52 -14.32 0.44 -12.42
C ALA A 52 -15.27 1.22 -11.50
N CYS A 53 -16.00 2.22 -12.03
CA CYS A 53 -16.89 3.06 -11.19
C CYS A 53 -17.90 2.26 -10.36
N ASN A 54 -18.33 1.08 -10.83
CA ASN A 54 -19.26 0.21 -10.11
C ASN A 54 -18.65 -0.44 -8.86
N ALA A 55 -17.31 -0.47 -8.73
CA ALA A 55 -16.63 -0.92 -7.52
C ALA A 55 -16.89 0.01 -6.34
N CYS A 56 -17.21 1.29 -6.60
CA CYS A 56 -17.59 2.27 -5.56
C CYS A 56 -19.09 2.60 -5.62
N HIS A 57 -19.66 2.71 -6.83
CA HIS A 57 -21.06 3.04 -7.06
C HIS A 57 -21.86 1.79 -7.48
N THR A 58 -22.31 1.03 -6.49
CA THR A 58 -23.04 -0.24 -6.68
C THR A 58 -24.43 -0.10 -7.31
N GLY A 59 -24.86 1.12 -7.65
CA GLY A 59 -26.07 1.40 -8.43
C GLY A 59 -26.25 2.89 -8.75
N PRO A 60 -27.18 3.27 -9.67
CA PRO A 60 -27.41 4.64 -10.12
C PRO A 60 -27.80 5.64 -9.01
N TYR A 61 -28.27 5.13 -7.88
CA TYR A 61 -28.64 5.89 -6.68
C TYR A 61 -28.31 5.06 -5.43
N ALA A 62 -27.12 4.45 -5.41
CA ALA A 62 -26.64 3.72 -4.23
C ALA A 62 -26.78 4.62 -3.00
N ASP A 63 -27.46 4.10 -1.98
CA ASP A 63 -27.57 4.81 -0.71
C ASP A 63 -26.24 4.75 0.04
N ARG A 64 -26.21 5.45 1.18
CA ARG A 64 -25.01 5.58 1.99
C ARG A 64 -24.55 4.24 2.58
N ASP A 65 -25.45 3.30 2.83
CA ASP A 65 -25.11 1.96 3.33
C ASP A 65 -24.43 1.14 2.23
N ALA A 66 -24.98 1.16 1.00
CA ALA A 66 -24.37 0.48 -0.14
C ALA A 66 -22.98 1.03 -0.51
N LEU A 67 -22.77 2.35 -0.39
CA LEU A 67 -21.44 2.97 -0.53
C LEU A 67 -20.50 2.55 0.60
N GLN A 68 -20.98 2.47 1.83
CA GLN A 68 -20.18 2.04 2.97
C GLN A 68 -19.67 0.61 2.79
N GLU A 69 -20.53 -0.30 2.35
CA GLU A 69 -20.16 -1.70 2.07
C GLU A 69 -19.09 -1.77 0.96
N ALA A 70 -19.21 -0.95 -0.09
CA ALA A 70 -18.21 -0.86 -1.15
C ALA A 70 -16.84 -0.39 -0.63
N CYS A 71 -16.81 0.66 0.21
CA CYS A 71 -15.59 1.15 0.85
C CYS A 71 -14.97 0.08 1.77
N GLU A 72 -15.78 -0.53 2.64
CA GLU A 72 -15.34 -1.56 3.59
C GLU A 72 -14.86 -2.83 2.87
N GLY A 73 -15.44 -3.18 1.72
CA GLY A 73 -14.99 -4.31 0.90
C GLY A 73 -13.53 -4.23 0.45
N CYS A 74 -12.96 -3.02 0.38
CA CYS A 74 -11.53 -2.81 0.12
C CYS A 74 -10.73 -2.45 1.38
N HIS A 75 -11.28 -1.64 2.28
CA HIS A 75 -10.51 -1.02 3.36
C HIS A 75 -10.68 -1.65 4.75
N ALA A 76 -11.70 -2.48 5.00
CA ALA A 76 -12.00 -2.96 6.35
C ALA A 76 -10.85 -3.77 6.98
N ASP A 77 -10.20 -4.63 6.20
CA ASP A 77 -9.05 -5.42 6.69
C ASP A 77 -7.86 -4.53 7.05
N ALA A 78 -7.61 -3.49 6.25
CA ALA A 78 -6.55 -2.53 6.51
C ALA A 78 -6.83 -1.71 7.77
N LEU A 79 -8.08 -1.25 7.97
CA LEU A 79 -8.50 -0.54 9.18
C LEU A 79 -8.36 -1.43 10.44
N LYS A 80 -8.75 -2.69 10.33
CA LYS A 80 -8.58 -3.69 11.41
C LYS A 80 -7.11 -3.91 11.73
N ALA A 81 -6.26 -4.06 10.72
CA ALA A 81 -4.82 -4.24 10.89
C ALA A 81 -4.12 -2.99 11.48
N ALA A 82 -4.60 -1.80 11.12
CA ALA A 82 -4.14 -0.53 11.66
C ALA A 82 -4.58 -0.28 13.11
N LYS A 83 -5.52 -1.08 13.64
CA LYS A 83 -6.16 -0.87 14.95
C LYS A 83 -6.80 0.53 15.01
N ASP A 84 -7.66 0.81 14.04
CA ASP A 84 -8.41 2.07 13.93
C ASP A 84 -8.87 2.60 15.30
N ASP A 85 -8.40 3.81 15.64
CA ASP A 85 -8.70 4.54 16.88
C ASP A 85 -10.11 5.16 16.88
N HIS A 86 -10.72 5.20 15.69
CA HIS A 86 -12.06 5.70 15.44
C HIS A 86 -12.93 4.62 14.75
N PRO A 87 -13.02 3.41 15.33
CA PRO A 87 -13.80 2.36 14.70
C PRO A 87 -15.29 2.68 14.84
N LYS A 88 -16.09 2.16 13.89
CA LYS A 88 -17.56 2.28 13.89
C LYS A 88 -18.19 2.02 15.28
N ALA A 89 -17.67 1.04 16.03
CA ALA A 89 -18.15 0.70 17.36
C ALA A 89 -18.12 1.87 18.37
N LYS A 90 -17.14 2.78 18.27
CA LYS A 90 -17.03 3.99 19.11
C LYS A 90 -18.20 4.93 18.88
N PHE A 91 -18.62 5.08 17.63
CA PHE A 91 -19.72 5.95 17.22
C PHE A 91 -21.10 5.27 17.33
N SER A 92 -21.15 3.95 17.38
CA SER A 92 -22.38 3.21 17.71
C SER A 92 -22.70 3.22 19.20
N ASP A 93 -21.78 3.67 20.06
CA ASP A 93 -22.02 3.83 21.50
C ASP A 93 -23.03 4.96 21.75
N PRO A 94 -24.16 4.71 22.45
CA PRO A 94 -25.16 5.73 22.76
C PRO A 94 -24.62 6.96 23.50
N ARG A 95 -23.48 6.85 24.19
CA ARG A 95 -22.81 7.97 24.87
C ARG A 95 -22.22 9.00 23.92
N ASN A 96 -22.08 8.67 22.63
CA ASN A 96 -21.60 9.57 21.58
C ASN A 96 -22.73 10.03 20.65
N ALA A 97 -24.00 9.84 21.03
CA ALA A 97 -25.14 10.17 20.17
C ALA A 97 -25.22 11.67 19.79
N ASP A 98 -24.80 12.56 20.70
CA ASP A 98 -24.66 13.99 20.46
C ASP A 98 -23.59 14.31 19.40
N ARG A 99 -22.42 13.68 19.50
CA ARG A 99 -21.34 13.80 18.50
C ARG A 99 -21.76 13.27 17.14
N VAL A 100 -22.43 12.11 17.11
CA VAL A 100 -22.93 11.51 15.86
C VAL A 100 -24.02 12.37 15.21
N ALA A 101 -24.82 13.09 15.99
CA ALA A 101 -25.81 14.03 15.45
C ALA A 101 -25.15 15.24 14.77
N LEU A 102 -23.93 15.63 15.18
CA LEU A 102 -23.12 16.66 14.53
C LEU A 102 -22.40 16.13 13.29
N LEU A 103 -21.70 15.00 13.44
CA LEU A 103 -20.93 14.36 12.38
C LEU A 103 -21.00 12.83 12.55
N ASP A 104 -21.69 12.17 11.62
CA ASP A 104 -21.86 10.73 11.67
C ASP A 104 -20.68 9.96 11.06
N ALA A 105 -19.59 9.88 11.83
CA ALA A 105 -18.35 9.20 11.46
C ALA A 105 -18.46 7.65 11.38
N ARG A 106 -19.68 7.07 11.48
CA ARG A 106 -19.90 5.65 11.18
C ARG A 106 -19.77 5.31 9.69
N TYR A 107 -19.71 6.34 8.84
CA TYR A 107 -19.67 6.19 7.40
C TYR A 107 -18.52 6.97 6.80
N CYS A 108 -17.76 6.34 5.90
CA CYS A 108 -16.58 6.91 5.25
C CYS A 108 -16.94 8.20 4.51
N VAL A 109 -18.02 8.17 3.72
CA VAL A 109 -18.47 9.29 2.87
C VAL A 109 -18.97 10.51 3.65
N THR A 110 -19.06 10.44 4.99
CA THR A 110 -19.36 11.61 5.82
C THR A 110 -18.17 12.54 5.94
N CYS A 111 -16.96 11.98 5.98
CA CYS A 111 -15.73 12.77 6.07
C CYS A 111 -15.01 12.82 4.71
N HIS A 112 -15.00 11.69 4.00
CA HIS A 112 -14.36 11.56 2.70
C HIS A 112 -15.27 12.03 1.58
N VAL A 113 -14.79 13.01 0.81
CA VAL A 113 -15.49 13.56 -0.35
C VAL A 113 -14.64 13.32 -1.59
N GLU A 114 -14.74 12.11 -2.14
CA GLU A 114 -13.97 11.69 -3.30
C GLU A 114 -14.26 12.55 -4.55
N HIS A 115 -13.34 12.49 -5.52
CA HIS A 115 -13.34 13.30 -6.75
C HIS A 115 -13.26 14.82 -6.53
N ARG A 116 -12.67 15.25 -5.41
CA ARG A 116 -12.44 16.65 -5.05
C ARG A 116 -10.94 16.96 -4.93
N PRO A 117 -10.24 17.14 -6.06
CA PRO A 117 -8.81 17.41 -6.05
C PRO A 117 -8.44 18.71 -5.33
N ASP A 118 -9.38 19.65 -5.19
CA ASP A 118 -9.23 20.92 -4.48
C ASP A 118 -9.04 20.77 -2.96
N ILE A 119 -9.50 19.66 -2.39
CA ILE A 119 -9.39 19.35 -0.95
C ILE A 119 -8.69 18.02 -0.69
N THR A 120 -8.05 17.44 -1.71
CA THR A 120 -7.23 16.24 -1.54
C THR A 120 -5.92 16.63 -0.87
N GLY A 121 -5.72 16.19 0.37
CA GLY A 121 -4.51 16.50 1.13
C GLY A 121 -3.30 15.64 0.72
N PRO A 122 -2.11 15.92 1.29
CA PRO A 122 -0.86 15.18 1.02
C PRO A 122 -0.94 13.67 1.25
N MET A 123 -1.86 13.24 2.13
CA MET A 123 -2.12 11.83 2.43
C MET A 123 -3.04 11.13 1.43
N ALA A 124 -3.33 11.79 0.30
CA ALA A 124 -4.23 11.33 -0.75
C ALA A 124 -5.65 11.00 -0.26
N VAL A 125 -6.11 11.70 0.78
CA VAL A 125 -7.49 11.66 1.28
C VAL A 125 -8.17 12.99 0.99
N SER A 126 -9.41 12.93 0.52
CA SER A 126 -10.22 14.12 0.24
C SER A 126 -11.11 14.42 1.44
N VAL A 127 -10.65 15.24 2.38
CA VAL A 127 -11.38 15.57 3.62
C VAL A 127 -11.34 17.09 3.85
N PRO A 128 -12.48 17.74 4.13
CA PRO A 128 -12.49 19.16 4.50
C PRO A 128 -11.62 19.44 5.75
N ALA A 129 -10.86 20.54 5.74
CA ALA A 129 -9.86 20.84 6.76
C ALA A 129 -10.44 21.01 8.18
N ASP A 130 -11.70 21.41 8.30
CA ASP A 130 -12.40 21.65 9.57
C ASP A 130 -13.10 20.40 10.14
N THR A 131 -13.08 19.26 9.42
CA THR A 131 -13.82 18.04 9.80
C THR A 131 -13.48 17.58 11.23
N CYS A 132 -12.21 17.61 11.62
CA CYS A 132 -11.79 17.21 12.97
C CYS A 132 -12.29 18.18 14.05
N PHE A 133 -12.35 19.48 13.72
CA PHE A 133 -12.74 20.52 14.65
C PHE A 133 -14.22 20.44 15.06
N LEU A 134 -15.08 19.88 14.20
CA LEU A 134 -16.49 19.65 14.52
C LEU A 134 -16.70 18.80 15.79
N CYS A 135 -15.74 17.93 16.13
CA CYS A 135 -15.76 17.15 17.36
C CYS A 135 -14.74 17.61 18.41
N HIS A 136 -13.66 18.27 17.99
CA HIS A 136 -12.52 18.65 18.83
C HIS A 136 -12.41 20.17 19.06
N GLU A 137 -13.54 20.90 19.01
CA GLU A 137 -13.58 22.36 19.16
C GLU A 137 -12.86 22.87 20.42
N ALA A 138 -13.09 22.19 21.55
CA ALA A 138 -12.54 22.55 22.84
C ALA A 138 -11.16 21.91 23.15
N ILE A 139 -10.48 21.32 22.17
CA ILE A 139 -9.25 20.56 22.45
C ILE A 139 -8.15 21.41 23.09
N GLY A 140 -8.07 22.70 22.76
CA GLY A 140 -7.12 23.62 23.40
C GLY A 140 -7.38 23.86 24.89
N ASP A 141 -8.65 23.72 25.33
CA ASP A 141 -9.03 23.81 26.73
C ASP A 141 -8.78 22.49 27.47
N GLU A 142 -9.08 21.36 26.81
CA GLU A 142 -8.88 20.00 27.36
C GLU A 142 -7.42 19.55 27.35
N ARG A 143 -6.62 20.13 26.44
CA ARG A 143 -5.20 19.87 26.24
C ARG A 143 -4.51 21.22 26.01
N PRO A 144 -4.00 21.88 27.07
CA PRO A 144 -3.31 23.17 26.93
C PRO A 144 -2.14 23.16 25.94
N SER A 145 -1.52 22.00 25.72
CA SER A 145 -0.47 21.79 24.72
C SER A 145 -0.94 21.99 23.26
N HIS A 146 -2.24 21.94 23.00
CA HIS A 146 -2.88 22.15 21.70
C HIS A 146 -3.44 23.57 21.53
N ALA A 147 -3.34 24.42 22.55
CA ALA A 147 -3.86 25.78 22.50
C ALA A 147 -3.16 26.59 21.39
N GLY A 148 -3.94 27.20 20.49
CA GLY A 148 -3.44 28.03 19.39
C GLY A 148 -2.92 27.27 18.17
N MET A 149 -3.07 25.94 18.12
CA MET A 149 -2.83 25.18 16.89
C MET A 149 -3.89 25.51 15.83
N ALA A 150 -3.46 25.60 14.56
CA ALA A 150 -4.39 25.83 13.45
C ALA A 150 -5.17 24.55 13.11
N PHE A 151 -6.40 24.69 12.62
CA PHE A 151 -7.31 23.56 12.38
C PHE A 151 -6.79 22.55 11.36
N ASP A 152 -5.97 23.00 10.41
CA ASP A 152 -5.37 22.19 9.35
C ASP A 152 -4.10 21.45 9.79
N THR A 153 -3.64 21.63 11.02
CA THR A 153 -2.40 20.99 11.50
C THR A 153 -2.60 19.59 12.07
N CYS A 154 -3.85 19.18 12.35
CA CYS A 154 -4.18 17.92 13.00
C CYS A 154 -3.67 16.68 12.24
N THR A 155 -3.59 16.76 10.92
CA THR A 155 -3.15 15.66 10.03
C THR A 155 -1.72 15.82 9.54
N SER A 156 -0.95 16.73 10.14
CA SER A 156 0.47 16.91 9.83
C SER A 156 1.26 15.66 10.18
N ALA A 157 2.29 15.39 9.37
CA ALA A 157 3.12 14.20 9.55
C ALA A 157 3.68 14.13 10.98
N GLY A 158 3.45 13.01 11.66
CA GLY A 158 3.98 12.77 13.00
C GLY A 158 3.14 13.33 14.16
N CYS A 159 2.00 13.98 13.91
CA CYS A 159 1.09 14.46 14.96
C CYS A 159 0.01 13.42 15.27
N HIS A 160 -1.01 13.32 14.40
CA HIS A 160 -2.12 12.39 14.59
C HIS A 160 -2.53 11.75 13.27
N ASN A 161 -3.05 10.53 13.40
CA ASN A 161 -3.73 9.86 12.31
C ASN A 161 -5.07 9.30 12.81
N PHE A 162 -6.14 9.54 12.06
CA PHE A 162 -7.48 9.14 12.46
C PHE A 162 -7.62 7.61 12.52
N HIS A 163 -7.11 6.90 11.51
CA HIS A 163 -7.28 5.46 11.35
C HIS A 163 -6.05 4.63 11.71
N ASP A 164 -4.87 5.23 11.86
CA ASP A 164 -3.63 4.50 12.15
C ASP A 164 -2.77 5.20 13.19
N ASN A 165 -3.08 4.97 14.45
CA ASN A 165 -2.32 5.56 15.54
C ASN A 165 -1.28 4.61 16.13
N ARG A 166 -0.78 3.63 15.37
CA ARG A 166 0.11 2.59 15.93
C ARG A 166 1.43 3.13 16.49
N ALA A 167 1.87 4.32 16.07
CA ALA A 167 3.12 4.93 16.50
C ALA A 167 2.99 6.33 17.11
N LEU A 168 1.81 6.96 17.04
CA LEU A 168 1.62 8.36 17.42
C LEU A 168 0.71 8.54 18.66
N TYR A 169 0.37 7.44 19.35
CA TYR A 169 -0.37 7.48 20.59
C TYR A 169 0.55 7.77 21.78
N GLU A 170 0.03 8.52 22.75
CA GLU A 170 0.78 9.11 23.85
C GLU A 170 1.68 8.12 24.61
N ASP A 171 1.14 6.97 25.02
CA ASP A 171 1.92 5.95 25.74
C ASP A 171 3.12 5.44 24.93
N PHE A 172 2.98 5.35 23.60
CA PHE A 172 4.09 4.94 22.74
C PHE A 172 5.12 6.06 22.58
N LEU A 173 4.66 7.30 22.39
CA LEU A 173 5.54 8.47 22.37
C LEU A 173 6.37 8.56 23.65
N VAL A 174 5.71 8.39 24.81
CA VAL A 174 6.34 8.39 26.13
C VAL A 174 7.33 7.25 26.28
N LYS A 175 6.93 6.02 25.92
CA LYS A 175 7.80 4.85 26.02
C LYS A 175 9.10 4.99 25.22
N HIS A 176 9.06 5.72 24.11
CA HIS A 176 10.16 5.85 23.15
C HIS A 176 10.82 7.24 23.15
N MET A 177 10.50 8.10 24.14
CA MET A 177 10.93 9.51 24.15
C MET A 177 12.45 9.71 24.27
N ASP A 178 13.16 8.72 24.82
CA ASP A 178 14.60 8.77 25.10
C ASP A 178 15.40 7.80 24.21
N ASP A 179 14.76 7.24 23.17
CA ASP A 179 15.46 6.36 22.22
C ASP A 179 16.58 7.12 21.51
N ALA A 180 17.75 6.48 21.38
CA ALA A 180 18.85 7.04 20.62
C ALA A 180 18.43 7.26 19.14
N PRO A 181 18.91 8.31 18.46
CA PRO A 181 18.56 8.57 17.06
C PRO A 181 18.91 7.42 16.10
N THR A 182 19.88 6.58 16.46
CA THR A 182 20.28 5.41 15.68
C THR A 182 20.62 4.25 16.62
N LEU A 183 20.12 3.06 16.26
CA LEU A 183 20.28 1.80 16.98
C LEU A 183 21.21 0.89 16.16
N PHE A 184 22.52 1.15 16.23
CA PHE A 184 23.51 0.56 15.30
C PHE A 184 23.62 -0.98 15.33
N ASP A 185 23.15 -1.63 16.39
CA ASP A 185 23.19 -3.09 16.52
C ASP A 185 21.95 -3.79 15.95
N GLN A 186 20.93 -3.04 15.54
CA GLN A 186 19.68 -3.58 15.04
C GLN A 186 19.72 -3.81 13.52
N GLN A 187 18.85 -4.71 13.05
CA GLN A 187 18.76 -5.16 11.65
C GLN A 187 17.30 -5.30 11.26
N LEU A 188 17.00 -5.10 9.98
CA LEU A 188 15.69 -5.42 9.41
C LEU A 188 15.41 -6.91 9.49
N LEU A 189 14.13 -7.26 9.62
CA LEU A 189 13.66 -8.63 9.50
C LEU A 189 14.06 -9.27 8.16
N VAL A 190 14.54 -10.50 8.24
CA VAL A 190 14.87 -11.35 7.09
C VAL A 190 13.79 -12.42 6.89
N GLY A 191 13.46 -12.70 5.64
CA GLY A 191 12.44 -13.71 5.30
C GLY A 191 12.84 -15.12 5.74
N ASN A 192 11.88 -15.87 6.27
CA ASN A 192 12.13 -17.17 6.90
C ASN A 192 11.20 -18.30 6.41
N LEU A 193 10.54 -18.13 5.26
CA LEU A 193 9.54 -19.08 4.76
C LEU A 193 10.05 -20.53 4.69
N ALA A 194 11.25 -20.76 4.15
CA ALA A 194 11.81 -22.11 4.02
C ALA A 194 12.05 -22.79 5.37
N GLN A 195 12.34 -22.01 6.42
CA GLN A 195 12.58 -22.50 7.78
C GLN A 195 11.28 -22.88 8.50
N ILE A 196 10.16 -22.28 8.11
CA ILE A 196 8.87 -22.46 8.80
C ILE A 196 7.81 -23.19 7.98
N ALA A 197 8.10 -23.52 6.71
CA ALA A 197 7.15 -24.12 5.78
C ALA A 197 6.49 -25.39 6.35
N GLU A 198 7.23 -26.23 7.07
CA GLU A 198 6.69 -27.44 7.72
C GLU A 198 5.68 -27.15 8.84
N GLN A 199 5.68 -25.93 9.38
CA GLN A 199 4.79 -25.52 10.46
C GLN A 199 3.57 -24.75 9.95
N LEU A 200 3.62 -24.24 8.71
CA LEU A 200 2.54 -23.47 8.11
C LEU A 200 1.35 -24.39 7.77
N PRO A 201 0.13 -24.10 8.27
CA PRO A 201 -1.01 -25.01 8.15
C PRO A 201 -1.47 -25.26 6.72
N ASP A 202 -1.33 -24.25 5.86
CA ASP A 202 -1.83 -24.28 4.48
C ASP A 202 -0.72 -24.51 3.45
N TYR A 203 0.52 -24.79 3.89
CA TYR A 203 1.63 -25.01 2.96
C TYR A 203 1.54 -26.41 2.32
N PRO A 204 1.66 -26.55 0.99
CA PRO A 204 1.37 -27.79 0.28
C PRO A 204 2.54 -28.80 0.33
N LEU A 205 2.95 -29.21 1.53
CA LEU A 205 4.09 -30.11 1.76
C LEU A 205 3.94 -31.48 1.08
N ASP A 206 2.70 -31.98 0.95
CA ASP A 206 2.42 -33.27 0.29
C ASP A 206 2.74 -33.24 -1.21
N ALA A 207 2.53 -32.09 -1.86
CA ALA A 207 2.82 -31.90 -3.28
C ALA A 207 4.25 -31.38 -3.51
N HIS A 208 4.73 -30.52 -2.60
CA HIS A 208 5.98 -29.80 -2.70
C HIS A 208 6.75 -29.87 -1.36
N PRO A 209 7.34 -31.03 -1.02
CA PRO A 209 8.15 -31.14 0.18
C PRO A 209 9.40 -30.25 0.07
N VAL A 210 9.82 -29.64 1.18
CA VAL A 210 10.97 -28.71 1.21
C VAL A 210 12.29 -29.48 1.08
N GLN A 211 12.56 -29.92 -0.15
CA GLN A 211 13.73 -30.70 -0.50
C GLN A 211 14.28 -30.21 -1.84
N ALA A 212 15.60 -30.06 -1.93
CA ALA A 212 16.24 -29.64 -3.16
C ALA A 212 15.97 -30.63 -4.31
N LEU A 213 15.61 -30.09 -5.48
CA LEU A 213 15.40 -30.82 -6.72
C LEU A 213 16.59 -30.67 -7.67
N ASP A 214 16.82 -31.71 -8.47
CA ASP A 214 17.75 -31.64 -9.60
C ASP A 214 17.03 -31.33 -10.92
N ALA A 215 17.80 -30.88 -11.90
CA ALA A 215 17.30 -30.58 -13.24
C ALA A 215 16.96 -31.84 -14.05
N ALA A 216 17.49 -33.01 -13.70
CA ALA A 216 17.31 -34.24 -14.46
C ALA A 216 15.92 -34.87 -14.25
N GLY A 217 15.31 -34.64 -13.08
CA GLY A 217 13.97 -35.13 -12.74
C GLY A 217 12.82 -34.20 -13.12
N GLN A 218 13.09 -33.04 -13.74
CA GLN A 218 12.05 -32.09 -14.12
C GLN A 218 11.33 -32.52 -15.40
N VAL A 219 10.01 -32.34 -15.42
CA VAL A 219 9.14 -32.67 -16.57
C VAL A 219 8.55 -31.39 -17.14
N TYR A 220 8.87 -31.11 -18.39
CA TYR A 220 8.35 -29.98 -19.17
C TYR A 220 8.27 -30.37 -20.66
N PRO A 221 7.36 -29.75 -21.45
CA PRO A 221 7.31 -29.95 -22.89
C PRO A 221 8.60 -29.55 -23.60
N GLU A 222 8.87 -30.15 -24.76
CA GLU A 222 10.06 -29.85 -25.56
C GLU A 222 10.21 -28.35 -25.89
N HIS A 223 9.09 -27.67 -26.18
CA HIS A 223 9.08 -26.24 -26.49
C HIS A 223 9.42 -25.33 -25.30
N ALA A 224 9.34 -25.86 -24.08
CA ALA A 224 9.69 -25.15 -22.84
C ALA A 224 11.11 -25.48 -22.34
N GLY A 225 11.82 -26.41 -23.00
CA GLY A 225 13.12 -26.92 -22.59
C GLY A 225 14.33 -26.03 -22.92
N ASP A 226 14.23 -24.73 -22.67
CA ASP A 226 15.36 -23.81 -22.85
C ASP A 226 16.43 -24.02 -21.77
N ALA A 227 17.68 -24.22 -22.18
CA ALA A 227 18.79 -24.52 -21.27
C ALA A 227 19.12 -23.36 -20.30
N GLU A 228 18.86 -22.12 -20.69
CA GLU A 228 18.97 -20.94 -19.82
C GLU A 228 17.92 -21.00 -18.72
N ILE A 229 16.66 -21.26 -19.08
CA ILE A 229 15.54 -21.37 -18.13
C ILE A 229 15.83 -22.44 -17.08
N VAL A 230 16.26 -23.63 -17.52
CA VAL A 230 16.59 -24.74 -16.61
C VAL A 230 17.74 -24.35 -15.68
N ARG A 231 18.75 -23.64 -16.18
CA ARG A 231 19.88 -23.18 -15.37
C ARG A 231 19.46 -22.13 -14.34
N GLN A 232 18.63 -21.17 -14.73
CA GLN A 232 18.09 -20.15 -13.83
C GLN A 232 17.25 -20.79 -12.73
N TRP A 233 16.32 -21.68 -13.10
CA TRP A 233 15.51 -22.42 -12.14
C TRP A 233 16.38 -23.24 -11.18
N ALA A 234 17.38 -23.97 -11.67
CA ALA A 234 18.25 -24.79 -10.83
C ALA A 234 19.05 -23.95 -9.80
N GLY A 235 19.33 -22.69 -10.10
CA GLY A 235 19.95 -21.73 -9.19
C GLY A 235 18.98 -21.02 -8.23
N SER A 236 17.68 -21.19 -8.41
CA SER A 236 16.63 -20.45 -7.67
C SER A 236 16.37 -21.01 -6.27
N ALA A 237 15.66 -20.23 -5.45
CA ALA A 237 15.13 -20.73 -4.17
C ALA A 237 14.07 -21.82 -4.37
N HIS A 238 13.30 -21.78 -5.48
CA HIS A 238 12.29 -22.78 -5.79
C HIS A 238 12.89 -24.17 -5.97
N ALA A 239 13.97 -24.30 -6.74
CA ALA A 239 14.66 -25.58 -6.89
C ALA A 239 15.23 -26.10 -5.56
N ARG A 240 15.75 -25.21 -4.69
CA ARG A 240 16.24 -25.58 -3.35
C ARG A 240 15.13 -26.00 -2.38
N SER A 241 13.91 -25.54 -2.62
CA SER A 241 12.76 -25.74 -1.73
C SER A 241 11.70 -26.70 -2.29
N GLY A 242 12.00 -27.50 -3.32
CA GLY A 242 11.08 -28.55 -3.78
C GLY A 242 10.06 -28.14 -4.84
N ALA A 243 10.14 -26.91 -5.36
CA ALA A 243 9.25 -26.42 -6.40
C ALA A 243 9.85 -26.65 -7.80
N GLY A 244 9.37 -27.71 -8.46
CA GLY A 244 9.72 -28.06 -9.84
C GLY A 244 8.87 -27.34 -10.89
N CYS A 245 9.11 -27.61 -12.17
CA CYS A 245 8.42 -26.93 -13.28
C CYS A 245 6.88 -27.08 -13.20
N GLN A 246 6.41 -28.28 -12.88
CA GLN A 246 4.97 -28.58 -12.76
C GLN A 246 4.31 -27.88 -11.57
N ALA A 247 5.06 -27.42 -10.57
CA ALA A 247 4.50 -26.67 -9.45
C ALA A 247 3.89 -25.33 -9.89
N CYS A 248 4.39 -24.76 -10.98
CA CYS A 248 3.89 -23.49 -11.52
C CYS A 248 3.14 -23.66 -12.85
N HIS A 249 3.57 -24.61 -13.68
CA HIS A 249 3.05 -24.74 -15.05
C HIS A 249 1.92 -25.77 -15.20
N ALA A 250 1.55 -26.51 -14.15
CA ALA A 250 0.39 -27.41 -14.24
C ALA A 250 -0.91 -26.63 -14.03
N ASP A 251 -1.88 -26.77 -14.95
CA ASP A 251 -3.22 -26.20 -14.77
C ASP A 251 -3.94 -26.87 -13.59
N THR A 252 -4.53 -26.02 -12.75
CA THR A 252 -5.40 -26.33 -11.61
C THR A 252 -6.59 -27.25 -11.95
N ALA A 253 -7.01 -27.32 -13.23
CA ALA A 253 -8.18 -28.08 -13.68
C ALA A 253 -7.87 -29.41 -14.40
N GLY A 254 -6.60 -29.79 -14.61
CA GLY A 254 -6.32 -31.00 -15.40
C GLY A 254 -4.86 -31.40 -15.64
N GLY A 255 -3.87 -30.68 -15.12
CA GLY A 255 -2.45 -31.04 -15.27
C GLY A 255 -1.84 -30.76 -16.65
N ASP A 256 -2.56 -30.01 -17.51
CA ASP A 256 -2.00 -29.51 -18.77
C ASP A 256 -1.00 -28.37 -18.51
N TRP A 257 -0.02 -28.24 -19.41
CA TRP A 257 1.03 -27.24 -19.29
C TRP A 257 0.55 -25.83 -19.67
N VAL A 258 0.80 -24.86 -18.80
CA VAL A 258 0.53 -23.43 -18.99
C VAL A 258 1.84 -22.71 -19.26
N ASP A 259 2.05 -22.15 -20.45
CA ASP A 259 3.33 -21.52 -20.82
C ASP A 259 3.67 -20.27 -19.99
N SER A 260 2.66 -19.54 -19.53
CA SER A 260 2.84 -18.30 -18.77
C SER A 260 1.81 -18.25 -17.64
N PRO A 261 2.10 -18.91 -16.51
CA PRO A 261 1.21 -18.89 -15.36
C PRO A 261 1.10 -17.48 -14.79
N ASP A 262 -0.11 -17.13 -14.34
CA ASP A 262 -0.37 -15.87 -13.65
C ASP A 262 -0.11 -16.01 -12.13
N HIS A 263 -0.53 -15.00 -11.37
CA HIS A 263 -0.35 -14.95 -9.92
C HIS A 263 -1.04 -16.11 -9.16
N THR A 264 -2.01 -16.80 -9.77
CA THR A 264 -2.72 -17.92 -9.13
C THR A 264 -1.80 -19.12 -8.89
N ALA A 265 -0.79 -19.32 -9.75
CA ALA A 265 0.22 -20.36 -9.56
C ALA A 265 1.11 -20.11 -8.33
N CYS A 266 1.21 -18.85 -7.88
CA CYS A 266 1.98 -18.49 -6.69
C CYS A 266 1.17 -18.71 -5.40
N ALA A 267 -0.17 -18.62 -5.48
CA ALA A 267 -1.04 -18.49 -4.31
C ALA A 267 -1.06 -19.73 -3.39
N SER A 268 -0.67 -20.91 -3.89
CA SER A 268 -0.59 -22.12 -3.07
C SER A 268 0.51 -22.06 -2.02
N CYS A 269 1.62 -21.36 -2.30
CA CYS A 269 2.77 -21.23 -1.39
C CYS A 269 2.95 -19.80 -0.86
N HIS A 270 2.47 -18.80 -1.61
CA HIS A 270 2.67 -17.36 -1.36
C HIS A 270 1.34 -16.61 -1.25
N LYS A 271 0.36 -17.22 -0.57
CA LYS A 271 -1.00 -16.67 -0.48
C LYS A 271 -1.02 -15.23 0.02
N GLY A 272 -0.30 -14.95 1.10
CA GLY A 272 -0.31 -13.61 1.70
C GLY A 272 0.38 -12.56 0.83
N GLU A 273 1.45 -12.92 0.12
CA GLU A 273 2.08 -12.06 -0.86
C GLU A 273 1.20 -11.79 -2.08
N VAL A 274 0.49 -12.81 -2.60
CA VAL A 274 -0.48 -12.65 -3.69
C VAL A 274 -1.64 -11.75 -3.28
N ASP A 275 -2.24 -12.03 -2.12
CA ASP A 275 -3.34 -11.23 -1.57
C ASP A 275 -2.87 -9.76 -1.36
N GLY A 276 -1.65 -9.56 -0.85
CA GLY A 276 -1.06 -8.24 -0.66
C GLY A 276 -0.80 -7.51 -1.98
N PHE A 277 -0.27 -8.19 -3.00
CA PHE A 277 -0.03 -7.60 -4.32
C PHE A 277 -1.34 -7.12 -4.96
N LEU A 278 -2.38 -7.95 -4.93
CA LEU A 278 -3.72 -7.62 -5.44
C LEU A 278 -4.41 -6.49 -4.66
N GLN A 279 -4.04 -6.25 -3.41
CA GLN A 279 -4.56 -5.11 -2.64
C GLN A 279 -3.78 -3.81 -2.88
N GLY A 280 -2.57 -3.91 -3.43
CA GLY A 280 -1.68 -2.77 -3.65
C GLY A 280 -1.86 -2.11 -5.01
N ARG A 281 -1.43 -0.85 -5.14
CA ARG A 281 -1.53 -0.06 -6.39
C ARG A 281 -0.96 -0.77 -7.63
N HIS A 282 0.08 -1.57 -7.47
CA HIS A 282 0.69 -2.32 -8.59
C HIS A 282 -0.14 -3.51 -9.08
N GLY A 283 -0.95 -4.13 -8.22
CA GLY A 283 -1.70 -5.34 -8.55
C GLY A 283 -3.21 -5.20 -8.52
N MET A 284 -3.75 -4.11 -7.95
CA MET A 284 -5.20 -3.96 -7.71
C MET A 284 -6.08 -3.99 -8.95
N ARG A 285 -5.52 -3.68 -10.12
CA ARG A 285 -6.22 -3.79 -11.40
C ARG A 285 -6.54 -5.25 -11.78
N LEU A 286 -5.81 -6.20 -11.22
CA LEU A 286 -5.97 -7.63 -11.47
C LEU A 286 -6.97 -8.31 -10.52
N ASP A 287 -7.45 -7.62 -9.48
CA ASP A 287 -8.44 -8.16 -8.55
C ASP A 287 -9.86 -8.06 -9.13
N THR A 288 -10.14 -8.88 -10.14
CA THR A 288 -11.44 -8.94 -10.82
C THR A 288 -12.58 -9.22 -9.85
N ALA A 289 -12.32 -9.99 -8.78
CA ALA A 289 -13.32 -10.34 -7.78
C ALA A 289 -13.78 -9.10 -7.00
N ARG A 290 -12.85 -8.24 -6.55
CA ARG A 290 -13.19 -6.97 -5.88
C ARG A 290 -13.72 -5.91 -6.84
N LEU A 291 -13.16 -5.83 -8.05
CA LEU A 291 -13.53 -4.79 -9.01
C LEU A 291 -14.86 -5.08 -9.74
N GLY A 292 -15.31 -6.33 -9.75
CA GLY A 292 -16.48 -6.77 -10.50
C GLY A 292 -16.31 -6.64 -12.02
N ARG A 293 -15.07 -6.42 -12.50
CA ARG A 293 -14.70 -6.36 -13.91
C ARG A 293 -13.21 -6.61 -14.08
N GLU A 294 -12.84 -7.10 -15.25
CA GLU A 294 -11.43 -7.20 -15.66
C GLU A 294 -10.90 -5.83 -16.08
N LEU A 295 -9.67 -5.53 -15.66
CA LEU A 295 -8.86 -4.44 -16.16
C LEU A 295 -7.52 -5.00 -16.66
N SER A 296 -6.87 -4.28 -17.58
CA SER A 296 -5.49 -4.61 -17.96
C SER A 296 -4.55 -4.45 -16.76
N PRO A 297 -3.42 -5.19 -16.72
CA PRO A 297 -2.33 -4.88 -15.79
C PRO A 297 -1.94 -3.39 -15.84
N MET A 298 -1.39 -2.89 -14.74
CA MET A 298 -0.77 -1.57 -14.73
C MET A 298 0.51 -1.60 -15.57
N ASP A 299 0.82 -0.51 -16.26
CA ASP A 299 2.13 -0.25 -16.85
C ASP A 299 2.63 1.14 -16.40
N PRO A 300 3.92 1.47 -16.59
CA PRO A 300 4.46 2.78 -16.25
C PRO A 300 3.84 3.96 -17.03
N ALA A 301 3.23 3.76 -18.20
CA ALA A 301 2.53 4.83 -18.92
C ALA A 301 1.22 5.24 -18.21
N LEU A 302 0.65 4.36 -17.39
CA LEU A 302 -0.49 4.64 -16.51
C LEU A 302 -0.08 5.25 -15.16
N ALA A 303 1.19 5.63 -14.96
CA ALA A 303 1.62 6.25 -13.71
C ALA A 303 1.49 7.78 -13.73
N ARG A 304 1.23 8.38 -12.56
CA ARG A 304 1.28 9.84 -12.35
C ARG A 304 2.63 10.34 -11.85
N LEU A 305 3.55 9.42 -11.56
CA LEU A 305 4.91 9.73 -11.14
C LEU A 305 5.85 9.73 -12.36
N PRO A 306 6.99 10.44 -12.29
CA PRO A 306 8.04 10.29 -13.30
C PRO A 306 8.52 8.84 -13.40
N MET A 307 8.33 8.25 -14.58
CA MET A 307 8.75 6.89 -14.92
C MET A 307 9.76 6.91 -16.05
N ARG A 308 10.48 5.80 -16.23
CA ARG A 308 11.35 5.61 -17.37
C ARG A 308 10.54 5.39 -18.64
N GLU A 309 10.88 6.12 -19.69
CA GLU A 309 10.19 6.03 -20.99
C GLU A 309 10.35 4.64 -21.64
N ASP A 310 11.51 4.00 -21.48
CA ASP A 310 11.79 2.66 -22.01
C ASP A 310 10.99 1.55 -21.32
N ALA A 311 10.36 1.85 -20.17
CA ALA A 311 9.50 0.92 -19.43
C ALA A 311 8.00 1.15 -19.68
N ALA A 312 7.60 2.15 -20.47
CA ALA A 312 6.21 2.62 -20.59
C ALA A 312 5.17 1.51 -20.87
N GLY A 313 5.51 0.51 -21.70
CA GLY A 313 4.61 -0.60 -22.06
C GLY A 313 4.85 -1.89 -21.27
N ARG A 314 5.62 -1.85 -20.18
CA ARG A 314 5.93 -3.04 -19.39
C ARG A 314 4.80 -3.31 -18.39
N GLU A 315 3.95 -4.28 -18.71
CA GLU A 315 2.88 -4.72 -17.82
C GLU A 315 3.44 -5.27 -16.49
N LEU A 316 2.78 -4.89 -15.40
CA LEU A 316 3.13 -5.29 -14.04
C LEU A 316 2.40 -6.57 -13.62
N GLY A 317 3.16 -7.50 -13.06
CA GLY A 317 2.70 -8.73 -12.42
C GLY A 317 3.76 -9.24 -11.44
N CYS A 318 3.59 -10.43 -10.85
CA CYS A 318 4.56 -10.97 -9.89
C CYS A 318 5.99 -11.05 -10.47
N GLN A 319 6.13 -11.36 -11.76
CA GLN A 319 7.42 -11.51 -12.42
C GLN A 319 8.05 -10.16 -12.85
N SER A 320 7.37 -9.03 -12.64
CA SER A 320 7.90 -7.72 -12.99
C SER A 320 9.03 -7.27 -12.05
N CYS A 321 8.97 -7.67 -10.77
CA CYS A 321 9.97 -7.32 -9.76
C CYS A 321 11.04 -8.40 -9.61
N HIS A 322 10.65 -9.67 -9.48
CA HIS A 322 11.56 -10.81 -9.43
C HIS A 322 11.25 -11.73 -10.60
N GLY A 323 12.05 -11.61 -11.66
CA GLY A 323 11.82 -12.30 -12.93
C GLY A 323 11.91 -13.82 -12.80
N ALA A 324 11.10 -14.52 -13.57
CA ALA A 324 11.31 -15.94 -13.80
C ALA A 324 12.58 -16.13 -14.69
N HIS A 325 13.39 -17.17 -14.52
CA HIS A 325 13.19 -18.31 -13.62
C HIS A 325 14.19 -18.35 -12.45
N ASP A 326 14.96 -17.28 -12.22
CA ASP A 326 15.91 -17.19 -11.11
C ASP A 326 15.28 -16.65 -9.81
N TYR A 327 14.22 -15.85 -9.94
CA TYR A 327 13.53 -15.14 -8.87
C TYR A 327 14.49 -14.37 -7.94
N SER A 328 15.44 -13.64 -8.55
CA SER A 328 16.48 -12.91 -7.82
C SER A 328 15.93 -11.85 -6.87
N LEU A 329 16.04 -12.12 -5.55
CA LEU A 329 15.67 -11.16 -4.50
C LEU A 329 16.61 -9.94 -4.45
N ALA A 330 17.86 -10.10 -4.90
CA ALA A 330 18.81 -8.99 -4.93
C ALA A 330 18.46 -7.97 -6.04
N GLU A 331 17.95 -8.47 -7.17
CA GLU A 331 17.47 -7.63 -8.27
C GLU A 331 16.17 -6.91 -7.87
N SER A 332 15.21 -7.66 -7.33
CA SER A 332 13.89 -7.14 -6.93
C SER A 332 13.96 -6.12 -5.79
N ALA A 333 15.01 -6.17 -4.96
CA ALA A 333 15.17 -5.24 -3.85
C ALA A 333 15.38 -3.78 -4.30
N VAL A 334 16.01 -3.56 -5.47
CA VAL A 334 16.40 -2.22 -5.93
C VAL A 334 16.26 -2.05 -7.44
N GLN A 335 16.90 -2.90 -8.24
CA GLN A 335 17.06 -2.65 -9.68
C GLN A 335 15.73 -2.71 -10.42
N SER A 336 14.86 -3.66 -10.07
CA SER A 336 13.54 -3.75 -10.70
C SER A 336 12.67 -2.52 -10.42
N CYS A 337 12.82 -1.90 -9.24
CA CYS A 337 12.14 -0.65 -8.91
C CYS A 337 12.66 0.49 -9.78
N LEU A 338 13.98 0.68 -9.82
CA LEU A 338 14.64 1.72 -10.63
C LEU A 338 14.56 1.45 -12.15
N GLY A 339 14.18 0.24 -12.55
CA GLY A 339 13.88 -0.12 -13.93
C GLY A 339 12.58 0.48 -14.45
N CYS A 340 11.72 0.99 -13.55
CA CYS A 340 10.50 1.72 -13.92
C CYS A 340 10.47 3.13 -13.31
N HIS A 341 10.83 3.29 -12.04
CA HIS A 341 10.77 4.57 -11.33
C HIS A 341 11.95 5.49 -11.68
N ALA A 342 11.65 6.75 -11.99
CA ALA A 342 12.63 7.77 -12.37
C ALA A 342 12.37 9.13 -11.71
N ASP A 343 11.61 9.16 -10.61
CA ASP A 343 11.41 10.35 -9.81
C ASP A 343 12.66 10.73 -8.99
N GLU A 344 12.70 11.98 -8.51
CA GLU A 344 13.83 12.54 -7.75
C GLU A 344 14.23 11.65 -6.56
N HIS A 345 13.23 11.18 -5.79
CA HIS A 345 13.45 10.34 -4.61
C HIS A 345 14.04 8.97 -4.98
N SER A 346 13.50 8.32 -6.01
CA SER A 346 14.00 7.03 -6.47
C SER A 346 15.45 7.13 -6.98
N LEU A 347 15.75 8.18 -7.75
CA LEU A 347 17.09 8.38 -8.31
C LEU A 347 18.14 8.74 -7.24
N ALA A 348 17.73 9.41 -6.16
CA ALA A 348 18.61 9.76 -5.04
C ALA A 348 19.03 8.57 -4.17
N TYR A 349 18.36 7.41 -4.27
CA TYR A 349 18.62 6.25 -3.40
C TYR A 349 20.10 5.82 -3.37
N ARG A 350 20.79 5.84 -4.51
CA ARG A 350 22.20 5.38 -4.59
C ARG A 350 23.19 6.27 -3.83
N ASP A 351 22.81 7.51 -3.52
CA ASP A 351 23.64 8.42 -2.75
C ASP A 351 23.37 8.30 -1.23
N SER A 352 22.36 7.54 -0.83
CA SER A 352 21.95 7.37 0.56
C SER A 352 22.92 6.51 1.39
N ALA A 353 22.88 6.68 2.71
CA ALA A 353 23.57 5.77 3.65
C ALA A 353 22.99 4.35 3.60
N HIS A 354 21.67 4.24 3.38
CA HIS A 354 20.95 2.99 3.22
C HIS A 354 21.52 2.12 2.10
N TYR A 355 21.76 2.72 0.92
CA TYR A 355 22.36 2.00 -0.20
C TYR A 355 23.79 1.54 0.11
N ARG A 356 24.60 2.39 0.74
CA ARG A 356 25.98 2.00 1.12
C ARG A 356 26.00 0.81 2.07
N LEU A 357 25.09 0.77 3.05
CA LEU A 357 24.94 -0.38 3.95
C LEU A 357 24.47 -1.63 3.21
N TRP A 358 23.51 -1.50 2.30
CA TRP A 358 23.06 -2.62 1.47
C TRP A 358 24.18 -3.19 0.57
N GLN A 359 25.02 -2.32 0.00
CA GLN A 359 26.19 -2.78 -0.77
C GLN A 359 27.19 -3.56 0.10
N ARG A 360 27.40 -3.14 1.36
CA ARG A 360 28.25 -3.87 2.31
C ARG A 360 27.64 -5.22 2.70
N GLU A 361 26.34 -5.26 2.95
CA GLU A 361 25.60 -6.51 3.19
C GLU A 361 25.79 -7.49 2.04
N ARG A 362 25.63 -7.01 0.79
CA ARG A 362 25.83 -7.83 -0.41
C ARG A 362 27.28 -8.31 -0.61
N ALA A 363 28.25 -7.55 -0.13
CA ALA A 363 29.66 -7.94 -0.15
C ALA A 363 30.02 -8.93 0.97
N GLY A 364 29.14 -9.14 1.95
CA GLY A 364 29.42 -9.92 3.16
C GLY A 364 30.19 -9.13 4.24
N ASP A 365 30.32 -7.82 4.08
CA ASP A 365 31.02 -6.91 5.01
C ASP A 365 30.11 -6.36 6.12
N ALA A 366 28.82 -6.70 6.08
CA ALA A 366 27.84 -6.35 7.10
C ALA A 366 26.77 -7.46 7.23
N PRO A 367 26.10 -7.59 8.39
CA PRO A 367 25.03 -8.57 8.58
C PRO A 367 23.85 -8.37 7.62
N ALA A 368 23.08 -9.44 7.38
CA ALA A 368 21.84 -9.37 6.64
C ALA A 368 20.84 -8.43 7.33
N GLY A 369 20.11 -7.63 6.55
CA GLY A 369 19.18 -6.64 7.08
C GLY A 369 19.84 -5.36 7.63
N SER A 370 21.14 -5.17 7.44
CA SER A 370 21.81 -3.91 7.82
C SER A 370 21.56 -2.78 6.81
N GLY A 371 21.28 -3.12 5.55
CA GLY A 371 20.91 -2.16 4.51
C GLY A 371 19.40 -2.00 4.37
N VAL A 372 18.97 -0.79 3.97
CA VAL A 372 17.60 -0.53 3.52
C VAL A 372 17.59 -0.42 1.99
N THR A 373 16.58 -0.99 1.36
CA THR A 373 16.36 -1.06 -0.09
C THR A 373 14.99 -0.47 -0.43
N CYS A 374 14.74 -0.25 -1.72
CA CYS A 374 13.42 0.17 -2.20
C CYS A 374 12.34 -0.80 -1.70
N ALA A 375 12.57 -2.11 -1.87
CA ALA A 375 11.64 -3.14 -1.42
C ALA A 375 11.50 -3.18 0.10
N SER A 376 12.59 -3.10 0.87
CA SER A 376 12.47 -3.20 2.33
C SER A 376 11.84 -1.96 2.98
N CYS A 377 11.88 -0.80 2.32
CA CYS A 377 11.19 0.40 2.78
C CYS A 377 9.72 0.43 2.35
N HIS A 378 9.40 0.07 1.11
CA HIS A 378 8.03 0.17 0.58
C HIS A 378 7.20 -1.11 0.80
N MET A 379 7.84 -2.26 0.91
CA MET A 379 7.25 -3.58 1.10
C MET A 379 7.99 -4.31 2.23
N PRO A 380 7.92 -3.80 3.48
CA PRO A 380 8.70 -4.33 4.59
C PRO A 380 8.31 -5.78 4.90
N ARG A 381 9.24 -6.48 5.54
CA ARG A 381 8.89 -7.75 6.17
C ARG A 381 8.12 -7.44 7.45
N ILE A 382 7.03 -8.16 7.69
CA ILE A 382 6.20 -8.04 8.88
C ILE A 382 6.10 -9.40 9.57
N GLU A 383 6.02 -9.36 10.90
CA GLU A 383 5.78 -10.57 11.69
C GLU A 383 4.31 -10.97 11.60
N ARG A 384 4.06 -12.23 11.25
CA ARG A 384 2.77 -12.90 11.42
C ARG A 384 2.90 -14.02 12.43
N ASP A 385 2.20 -13.84 13.54
CA ASP A 385 2.13 -14.83 14.60
C ASP A 385 1.16 -15.96 14.24
N TYR A 386 1.62 -17.19 14.34
CA TYR A 386 0.79 -18.38 14.23
C TYR A 386 0.72 -19.09 15.58
N TYR A 387 -0.46 -19.60 15.91
CA TYR A 387 -0.72 -20.36 17.14
C TYR A 387 -0.14 -19.68 18.40
N TRP A 388 -0.55 -18.42 18.64
CA TRP A 388 -0.10 -17.63 19.80
C TRP A 388 1.44 -17.50 19.92
N GLY A 389 2.12 -17.35 18.79
CA GLY A 389 3.58 -17.14 18.73
C GLY A 389 4.40 -18.43 18.79
N THR A 390 3.78 -19.60 18.53
CA THR A 390 4.52 -20.87 18.42
C THR A 390 5.58 -20.78 17.32
N PHE A 391 5.26 -20.09 16.23
CA PHE A 391 6.22 -19.67 15.23
C PHE A 391 5.76 -18.34 14.60
N VAL A 392 6.74 -17.61 14.07
CA VAL A 392 6.54 -16.28 13.49
C VAL A 392 7.00 -16.33 12.04
N HIS A 393 6.11 -15.99 11.12
CA HIS A 393 6.45 -15.80 9.71
C HIS A 393 6.88 -14.36 9.49
N HIS A 394 8.07 -14.15 8.93
CA HIS A 394 8.53 -12.85 8.44
C HIS A 394 8.10 -12.68 6.98
N GLU A 395 6.83 -12.36 6.80
CA GLU A 395 6.18 -12.23 5.49
C GLU A 395 6.52 -10.89 4.85
N VAL A 396 6.76 -10.87 3.53
CA VAL A 396 6.93 -9.61 2.80
C VAL A 396 5.56 -8.98 2.54
N GLN A 397 5.35 -7.76 3.02
CA GLN A 397 4.13 -6.99 2.74
C GLN A 397 4.11 -6.48 1.29
N HIS A 398 3.53 -7.26 0.38
CA HIS A 398 3.44 -6.90 -1.04
C HIS A 398 2.37 -5.82 -1.35
N ASN A 399 1.54 -5.45 -0.37
CA ASN A 399 0.73 -4.24 -0.45
C ASN A 399 1.58 -3.02 -0.07
N GLN A 400 2.33 -2.49 -1.04
CA GLN A 400 3.10 -1.24 -0.87
C GLN A 400 2.28 -0.05 -0.30
N SER A 401 0.97 -0.02 -0.56
CA SER A 401 0.05 1.03 -0.12
C SER A 401 -0.29 0.90 1.37
N ALA A 402 -0.11 -0.29 1.96
CA ALA A 402 -0.23 -0.50 3.39
C ALA A 402 0.91 0.15 4.19
N ASN A 403 1.97 0.62 3.51
CA ASN A 403 3.13 1.23 4.17
C ASN A 403 3.40 2.69 3.77
N LEU A 404 2.86 3.16 2.64
CA LEU A 404 3.29 4.41 2.00
C LEU A 404 2.48 5.65 2.37
N GLN A 405 1.18 5.52 2.58
CA GLN A 405 0.30 6.67 2.85
C GLN A 405 -0.74 6.31 3.92
N PRO A 406 -0.83 7.08 5.03
CA PRO A 406 0.19 7.95 5.63
C PRO A 406 1.64 7.41 5.60
N ASN A 407 2.65 8.28 5.48
CA ASN A 407 4.05 7.86 5.46
C ASN A 407 4.54 7.35 6.83
N GLU A 408 3.87 7.73 7.92
CA GLU A 408 4.15 7.27 9.29
C GLU A 408 3.87 5.78 9.50
N LYS A 409 3.16 5.14 8.56
CA LYS A 409 3.03 3.68 8.53
C LYS A 409 4.38 2.99 8.46
N MET A 410 5.41 3.66 7.92
CA MET A 410 6.79 3.16 7.87
C MET A 410 7.49 3.14 9.23
N ILE A 411 7.02 3.91 10.22
CA ILE A 411 7.72 4.07 11.51
C ILE A 411 8.02 2.71 12.14
N ARG A 412 7.01 1.88 12.38
CA ARG A 412 7.20 0.61 13.08
C ARG A 412 7.88 -0.48 12.24
N PRO A 413 7.42 -0.78 11.02
CA PRO A 413 7.97 -1.90 10.25
C PRO A 413 9.32 -1.59 9.59
N VAL A 414 9.72 -0.32 9.50
CA VAL A 414 10.97 0.09 8.83
C VAL A 414 11.86 0.90 9.76
N CYS A 415 11.43 2.10 10.15
CA CYS A 415 12.34 3.08 10.77
C CYS A 415 12.82 2.63 12.15
N LEU A 416 11.90 2.15 13.00
CA LEU A 416 12.19 1.70 14.36
C LEU A 416 13.02 0.42 14.44
N GLN A 417 13.24 -0.25 13.31
CA GLN A 417 14.19 -1.35 13.24
C GLN A 417 15.63 -0.86 13.37
N CYS A 418 15.94 0.42 13.07
CA CYS A 418 17.32 0.93 13.12
C CYS A 418 17.45 2.33 13.73
N HIS A 419 16.34 3.02 14.00
CA HIS A 419 16.31 4.41 14.49
C HIS A 419 15.36 4.57 15.67
N GLY A 420 15.66 5.51 16.56
CA GLY A 420 14.72 5.91 17.61
C GLY A 420 13.51 6.67 17.06
N LEU A 421 12.41 6.67 17.82
CA LEU A 421 11.13 7.23 17.38
C LEU A 421 11.21 8.72 17.01
N GLY A 422 11.88 9.53 17.83
CA GLY A 422 12.02 10.97 17.55
C GLY A 422 12.69 11.24 16.20
N PHE A 423 13.79 10.54 15.92
CA PHE A 423 14.48 10.65 14.63
C PHE A 423 13.60 10.20 13.47
N ALA A 424 12.86 9.09 13.63
CA ALA A 424 11.99 8.55 12.59
C ALA A 424 10.84 9.50 12.24
N ILE A 425 10.20 10.09 13.25
CA ILE A 425 9.11 11.06 13.04
C ILE A 425 9.64 12.30 12.32
N ASP A 426 10.74 12.88 12.80
CA ASP A 426 11.36 14.07 12.21
C ASP A 426 11.78 13.80 10.75
N ALA A 427 12.37 12.63 10.48
CA ALA A 427 12.77 12.24 9.12
C ALA A 427 11.58 12.10 8.16
N LEU A 428 10.46 11.52 8.62
CA LEU A 428 9.26 11.35 7.80
C LEU A 428 8.48 12.66 7.60
N ALA A 429 8.65 13.64 8.47
CA ALA A 429 8.05 14.96 8.29
C ALA A 429 8.88 15.88 7.38
N ASP A 430 10.16 15.59 7.17
CA ASP A 430 11.06 16.41 6.33
C ASP A 430 10.90 16.06 4.85
N GLU A 431 10.06 16.80 4.14
CA GLU A 431 9.83 16.58 2.70
C GLU A 431 11.10 16.70 1.84
N ALA A 432 12.04 17.57 2.21
CA ALA A 432 13.29 17.73 1.48
C ALA A 432 14.17 16.49 1.67
N LEU A 433 14.21 15.97 2.90
CA LEU A 433 14.92 14.73 3.19
C LEU A 433 14.28 13.53 2.49
N ILE A 434 12.95 13.45 2.43
CA ILE A 434 12.23 12.41 1.67
C ILE A 434 12.65 12.49 0.20
N ARG A 435 12.59 13.65 -0.45
CA ARG A 435 13.04 13.81 -1.86
C ARG A 435 14.50 13.41 -2.08
N ALA A 436 15.35 13.59 -1.07
CA ALA A 436 16.75 13.20 -1.12
C ALA A 436 17.03 11.73 -0.67
N ASN A 437 15.97 10.91 -0.53
CA ASN A 437 16.04 9.52 -0.09
C ASN A 437 16.79 9.33 1.26
N PHE A 438 16.48 10.19 2.22
CA PHE A 438 17.02 10.10 3.59
C PHE A 438 18.55 10.12 3.66
N ASN A 439 19.20 10.91 2.80
CA ASN A 439 20.67 10.95 2.68
C ASN A 439 21.38 11.83 3.73
N ALA A 440 20.65 12.47 4.64
CA ALA A 440 21.14 13.33 5.71
C ALA A 440 20.26 13.21 6.98
N PRO A 441 20.66 13.79 8.13
CA PRO A 441 19.77 13.94 9.27
C PRO A 441 18.58 14.89 8.96
N PRO A 442 17.42 14.72 9.64
CA PRO A 442 16.28 15.63 9.47
C PRO A 442 16.62 17.06 9.89
N ALA A 443 16.08 18.03 9.15
CA ALA A 443 16.18 19.45 9.45
C ALA A 443 14.92 20.01 10.12
N VAL A 444 13.84 19.23 10.16
CA VAL A 444 12.59 19.56 10.85
C VAL A 444 12.50 18.86 12.21
N HIS A 445 11.65 19.37 13.09
CA HIS A 445 11.37 18.75 14.38
C HIS A 445 9.88 18.76 14.69
N ILE A 446 9.31 17.58 14.94
CA ILE A 446 7.92 17.35 15.29
C ILE A 446 7.78 17.23 16.80
N ARG A 447 6.89 18.06 17.34
CA ARG A 447 6.76 18.25 18.79
C ARG A 447 5.97 17.17 19.51
N SER A 448 5.48 16.13 18.84
CA SER A 448 4.58 15.13 19.46
C SER A 448 5.18 14.48 20.71
N ILE A 449 6.48 14.14 20.67
CA ILE A 449 7.19 13.62 21.85
C ILE A 449 7.33 14.69 22.94
N ASP A 450 7.68 15.93 22.57
CA ASP A 450 7.77 17.05 23.52
C ASP A 450 6.46 17.30 24.25
N LEU A 451 5.34 17.30 23.51
CA LEU A 451 4.00 17.55 24.05
C LEU A 451 3.58 16.43 25.00
N ALA A 452 3.91 15.17 24.67
CA ALA A 452 3.67 14.03 25.54
C ALA A 452 4.51 14.09 26.82
N ARG A 453 5.79 14.46 26.71
CA ARG A 453 6.69 14.67 27.86
C ARG A 453 6.20 15.80 28.77
N GLN A 454 5.84 16.95 28.20
CA GLN A 454 5.32 18.10 28.96
C GLN A 454 4.09 17.72 29.79
N ARG A 455 3.22 16.87 29.25
CA ARG A 455 2.05 16.39 29.98
C ARG A 455 2.41 15.41 31.08
N LEU A 456 3.32 14.47 30.82
CA LEU A 456 3.81 13.55 31.85
C LEU A 456 4.43 14.30 33.03
N ASP A 457 5.23 15.33 32.75
CA ASP A 457 5.85 16.17 33.78
C ASP A 457 4.80 16.96 34.58
N ALA A 458 3.79 17.53 33.91
CA ALA A 458 2.70 18.24 34.56
C ALA A 458 1.83 17.33 35.46
N ASP A 459 1.58 16.09 35.03
CA ASP A 459 0.85 15.09 35.82
C ASP A 459 1.67 14.64 37.05
N ALA A 460 3.01 14.54 36.92
CA ALA A 460 3.90 14.21 38.04
C ALA A 460 3.97 15.31 39.11
N ASP A 461 3.84 16.58 38.71
CA ASP A 461 3.84 17.74 39.62
C ASP A 461 2.48 17.99 40.29
N THR A 462 1.43 17.26 39.91
CA THR A 462 0.09 17.38 40.50
C THR A 462 -0.03 16.42 41.71
N PRO A 463 -0.25 16.92 42.94
CA PRO A 463 -0.37 16.06 44.12
C PRO A 463 -1.54 15.07 43.97
N ALA A 464 -1.30 13.78 44.19
CA ALA A 464 -2.35 12.78 44.25
C ALA A 464 -3.36 13.17 45.35
N HIS A 465 -4.60 13.44 44.95
CA HIS A 465 -5.70 13.77 45.86
C HIS A 465 -6.33 12.53 46.51
#